data_AF-A0A377V041-F1
#
_entry.id   AF-A0A377V041-F1
#
_cell.length_a   1.000
_cell.length_b   1.000
_cell.length_c   1.000
_cell.angle_alpha   90.00
_cell.angle_beta   90.00
_cell.angle_gamma   90.00
#
_symmetry.space_group_name_H-M   'P 1'
#
loop_
_entity.id
_entity.type
_entity.pdbx_description
1 polymer ?
#
loop_
_entity_poly.entity_id
_entity_poly.type
_entity_poly.pdbx_seq_one_letter_code
_entity_poly.pdbx_strand_id
1 'polypeptide(L)'
;MLPLAAAMMLTLLALCWFCFPAKRLSYQSSDRAPSWQPKLVWSCLGLYVVFLTALEMNQALWGLALVLLGFLVLARAVIVHVDWSLLLVFMVMFIDVHLLTQLPALHQVLSGVGTLSGGGLWLTAIGLSQVISNVPSTILLLNYVPPSILLAWAVNVGGFGLLPGSLANIIALRMASDRRIWWRFHLYSIPMLLWAALSGYLLFKLSA
;
A
#
# COMPACT_ATOMS: atom_id res chain seq x y z
N MET A 1 -2.89 -5.17 -13.66
CA MET A 1 -2.18 -5.63 -12.44
C MET A 1 -2.18 -7.15 -12.29
N LEU A 2 -3.21 -7.88 -12.73
CA LEU A 2 -3.37 -9.32 -12.45
C LEU A 2 -2.14 -10.19 -12.77
N PRO A 3 -1.44 -10.04 -13.92
CA PRO A 3 -0.25 -10.86 -14.21
C PRO A 3 0.87 -10.64 -13.19
N LEU A 4 1.18 -9.37 -12.88
CA LEU A 4 2.16 -9.02 -11.86
C LEU A 4 1.75 -9.56 -10.48
N ALA A 5 0.50 -9.35 -10.07
CA ALA A 5 0.01 -9.79 -8.78
C ALA A 5 0.10 -11.32 -8.63
N ALA A 6 -0.29 -12.07 -9.67
CA ALA A 6 -0.18 -13.52 -9.69
C ALA A 6 1.28 -13.99 -9.59
N ALA A 7 2.19 -13.38 -10.36
CA ALA A 7 3.62 -13.71 -10.31
C ALA A 7 4.24 -13.43 -8.92
N MET A 8 3.90 -12.29 -8.30
CA MET A 8 4.38 -11.95 -6.96
C MET A 8 3.79 -12.87 -5.90
N MET A 9 2.51 -13.23 -6.01
CA MET A 9 1.87 -14.19 -5.11
C MET A 9 2.51 -15.57 -5.20
N LEU A 10 2.76 -16.08 -6.41
CA LEU A 10 3.44 -17.36 -6.62
C LEU A 10 4.87 -17.33 -6.04
N THR A 11 5.59 -16.23 -6.25
CA THR A 11 6.94 -16.04 -5.67
C THR A 11 6.87 -16.06 -4.14
N LEU A 12 5.91 -15.35 -3.55
CA LEU A 12 5.70 -15.34 -2.10
C LEU A 12 5.40 -16.75 -1.57
N LEU A 13 4.50 -17.49 -2.21
CA LEU A 13 4.18 -18.86 -1.82
C LEU A 13 5.40 -19.79 -1.89
N ALA A 14 6.22 -19.66 -2.94
CA ALA A 14 7.45 -20.42 -3.09
C ALA A 14 8.46 -20.07 -1.98
N LEU A 15 8.70 -18.78 -1.72
CA LEU A 15 9.58 -18.33 -0.63
C LEU A 15 9.07 -18.83 0.73
N CYS A 16 7.76 -18.74 0.98
CA CYS A 16 7.17 -19.28 2.20
C CYS A 16 7.44 -20.77 2.36
N TRP A 17 7.30 -21.55 1.28
CA TRP A 17 7.56 -22.99 1.28
C TRP A 17 9.02 -23.33 1.59
N PHE A 18 9.98 -22.57 1.06
CA PHE A 18 11.41 -22.83 1.26
C PHE A 18 11.96 -22.26 2.57
N CYS A 19 11.48 -21.10 3.00
CA CYS A 19 12.04 -20.36 4.14
C CYS A 19 11.39 -20.69 5.49
N PHE A 20 10.17 -21.25 5.50
CA PHE A 20 9.46 -21.55 6.74
C PHE A 20 9.24 -23.05 6.93
N PRO A 21 9.55 -23.60 8.11
CA PRO A 21 9.30 -25.01 8.37
C PRO A 21 7.80 -25.28 8.42
N ALA A 22 7.39 -26.47 7.97
CA ALA A 22 6.00 -26.96 8.07
C ALA A 22 5.59 -27.31 9.52
N LYS A 23 6.03 -26.53 10.50
CA LYS A 23 5.59 -26.65 11.89
C LYS A 23 4.16 -26.13 11.99
N ARG A 24 3.29 -26.90 12.63
CA ARG A 24 1.95 -26.41 12.98
C ARG A 24 2.12 -25.16 13.83
N LEU A 25 1.54 -24.05 13.38
CA LEU A 25 1.44 -22.83 14.17
C LEU A 25 0.60 -23.18 15.41
N SER A 26 1.26 -23.38 16.55
CA SER A 26 0.58 -23.51 17.83
C SER A 26 0.08 -22.14 18.20
N TYR A 27 -1.18 -21.87 17.87
CA TYR A 27 -1.85 -20.64 18.24
C TYR A 27 -1.93 -20.61 19.77
N GLN A 28 -1.10 -19.81 20.43
CA GLN A 28 -1.24 -19.54 21.86
C GLN A 28 -2.42 -18.56 22.05
N SER A 29 -3.63 -19.00 21.76
CA SER A 29 -4.86 -18.29 22.12
C SER A 29 -5.10 -18.47 23.61
N SER A 30 -4.43 -17.67 24.43
CA SER A 30 -4.95 -17.36 25.77
C SER A 30 -6.07 -16.31 25.69
N ASP A 31 -6.23 -15.65 24.53
CA ASP A 31 -7.36 -14.76 24.24
C ASP A 31 -8.49 -15.54 23.55
N ARG A 32 -9.71 -15.41 24.08
CA ARG A 32 -10.93 -15.88 23.41
C ARG A 32 -10.91 -15.39 21.97
N ALA A 33 -10.94 -16.30 21.00
CA ALA A 33 -11.14 -15.93 19.61
C ALA A 33 -12.37 -15.00 19.52
N PRO A 34 -12.26 -13.82 18.87
CA PRO A 34 -13.39 -12.91 18.74
C PRO A 34 -14.58 -13.67 18.18
N SER A 35 -15.74 -13.55 18.82
CA SER A 35 -16.95 -14.18 18.31
C SER A 35 -17.25 -13.63 16.92
N TRP A 36 -17.62 -14.51 15.99
CA TRP A 36 -18.04 -14.10 14.65
C TRP A 36 -19.23 -13.14 14.75
N GLN A 37 -19.10 -11.92 14.22
CA GLN A 37 -20.11 -10.87 14.27
C GLN A 37 -20.62 -10.54 12.85
N PRO A 38 -21.48 -11.39 12.26
CA PRO A 38 -21.93 -11.22 10.87
C PRO A 38 -22.68 -9.90 10.66
N LYS A 39 -23.48 -9.47 11.65
CA LYS A 39 -24.18 -8.17 11.61
C LYS A 39 -23.20 -7.02 11.40
N LEU A 40 -22.07 -7.04 12.10
CA LEU A 40 -21.05 -6.01 11.98
C LEU A 40 -20.42 -6.04 10.59
N VAL A 41 -20.03 -7.22 10.10
CA VAL A 41 -19.44 -7.40 8.76
C VAL A 41 -20.36 -6.85 7.66
N TRP A 42 -21.63 -7.25 7.66
CA TRP A 42 -22.60 -6.76 6.68
C TRP A 42 -22.90 -5.27 6.83
N SER A 43 -22.93 -4.75 8.05
CA SER A 43 -23.09 -3.31 8.27
C SER A 43 -21.89 -2.50 7.76
N CYS A 44 -20.66 -2.99 7.96
CA CYS A 44 -19.45 -2.39 7.41
C CYS A 44 -19.51 -2.38 5.88
N LEU A 45 -19.91 -3.50 5.26
CA LEU A 45 -20.03 -3.59 3.81
C LEU A 45 -21.09 -2.62 3.27
N GLY A 46 -22.26 -2.55 3.91
CA GLY A 46 -23.33 -1.62 3.53
C GLY A 46 -22.91 -0.16 3.66
N LEU A 47 -22.34 0.22 4.82
CA LEU A 47 -21.84 1.58 5.04
C LEU A 47 -20.70 1.93 4.09
N TYR A 48 -19.85 0.97 3.73
CA TYR A 48 -18.78 1.16 2.74
C TYR A 48 -19.35 1.47 1.35
N VAL A 49 -20.36 0.72 0.89
CA VAL A 49 -21.03 1.00 -0.39
C VAL A 49 -21.68 2.38 -0.37
N VAL A 50 -22.40 2.73 0.71
CA VAL A 50 -22.99 4.07 0.87
C VAL A 50 -21.94 5.17 0.80
N PHE A 51 -20.81 4.99 1.48
CA PHE A 51 -19.71 5.93 1.43
C PHE A 51 -19.11 6.07 0.03
N LEU A 52 -18.90 4.96 -0.69
CA LEU A 52 -18.41 4.99 -2.07
C LEU A 52 -19.36 5.75 -3.00
N THR A 53 -20.67 5.49 -2.90
CA THR A 53 -21.67 6.22 -3.69
C THR A 53 -21.66 7.72 -3.35
N ALA A 54 -21.59 8.09 -2.07
CA ALA A 54 -21.50 9.49 -1.66
C ALA A 54 -20.20 10.16 -2.18
N LEU A 55 -19.08 9.42 -2.18
CA LEU A 55 -17.80 9.87 -2.71
C LEU A 55 -17.89 10.14 -4.22
N GLU A 56 -18.46 9.23 -5.00
CA GLU A 56 -18.68 9.40 -6.45
C GLU A 56 -19.58 10.59 -6.77
N MET A 57 -20.53 10.90 -5.89
CA MET A 57 -21.42 12.07 -6.00
C MET A 57 -20.79 13.38 -5.50
N ASN A 58 -19.49 13.42 -5.18
CA ASN A 58 -18.80 14.56 -4.56
C ASN A 58 -19.38 15.00 -3.19
N GLN A 59 -20.06 14.11 -2.48
CA GLN A 59 -20.64 14.33 -1.14
C GLN A 59 -19.87 13.57 -0.05
N ALA A 60 -18.54 13.50 -0.18
CA ALA A 60 -17.68 12.70 0.70
C ALA A 60 -17.83 13.02 2.20
N LEU A 61 -17.99 14.30 2.55
CA LEU A 61 -18.18 14.74 3.94
C LEU A 61 -19.50 14.22 4.54
N TRP A 62 -20.58 14.21 3.75
CA TRP A 62 -21.87 13.65 4.17
C TRP A 62 -21.82 12.13 4.26
N GLY A 63 -21.12 11.48 3.32
CA GLY A 63 -20.83 10.05 3.41
C GLY A 63 -20.10 9.69 4.69
N LEU A 64 -19.05 10.45 5.04
CA LEU A 64 -18.29 10.26 6.28
C LEU A 64 -19.16 10.45 7.51
N ALA A 65 -19.97 11.51 7.55
CA ALA A 65 -20.90 11.76 8.66
C ALA A 65 -21.90 10.60 8.82
N LEU A 66 -22.44 10.07 7.72
CA LEU A 66 -23.36 8.93 7.74
C LEU A 66 -22.68 7.66 8.27
N VAL A 67 -21.45 7.37 7.83
CA VAL A 67 -20.66 6.24 8.35
C VAL A 67 -20.41 6.37 9.84
N LEU A 68 -20.01 7.56 10.30
CA LEU A 68 -19.77 7.84 11.73
C LEU A 68 -21.04 7.68 12.55
N LEU A 69 -22.16 8.24 12.11
CA LEU A 69 -23.46 8.09 12.77
C LEU A 69 -23.92 6.62 12.78
N GLY A 70 -23.73 5.91 11.67
CA GLY A 70 -24.04 4.49 11.55
C GLY A 70 -23.28 3.65 12.57
N PHE A 71 -21.96 3.84 12.68
CA PHE A 71 -21.16 3.13 13.69
C PHE A 71 -21.41 3.62 15.11
N LEU A 72 -21.77 4.88 15.33
CA LEU A 72 -22.12 5.38 16.65
C LEU A 72 -23.34 4.65 17.21
N VAL A 73 -24.34 4.38 16.36
CA VAL A 73 -25.55 3.63 16.72
C VAL A 73 -25.30 2.13 16.79
N LEU A 74 -24.61 1.55 15.80
CA LEU A 74 -24.47 0.10 15.66
C LEU A 74 -23.36 -0.50 16.53
N ALA A 75 -22.20 0.18 16.62
CA ALA A 75 -21.02 -0.35 17.28
C ALA A 75 -20.00 0.74 17.63
N ARG A 76 -20.31 1.57 18.65
CA ARG A 76 -19.42 2.65 19.15
C ARG A 76 -17.99 2.21 19.44
N ALA A 77 -17.81 0.95 19.83
CA ALA A 77 -16.50 0.37 20.10
C ALA A 77 -15.61 0.39 18.84
N VAL A 78 -16.16 0.24 17.64
CA VAL A 78 -15.40 0.31 16.39
C VAL A 78 -14.70 1.66 16.27
N ILE A 79 -15.43 2.76 16.50
CA ILE A 79 -14.89 4.13 16.43
C ILE A 79 -13.75 4.31 17.44
N VAL A 80 -13.92 3.81 18.67
CA VAL A 80 -12.91 3.96 19.73
C VAL A 80 -11.64 3.15 19.44
N HIS A 81 -11.77 1.95 18.88
CA HIS A 81 -10.65 1.02 18.65
C HIS A 81 -9.98 1.19 17.28
N VAL A 82 -10.39 2.16 16.46
CA VAL A 82 -9.62 2.52 15.26
C VAL A 82 -8.22 2.98 15.69
N ASP A 83 -7.18 2.59 14.93
CA ASP A 83 -5.83 3.13 15.11
C ASP A 83 -5.78 4.59 14.59
N TRP A 84 -6.27 5.51 15.42
CA TRP A 84 -6.29 6.95 15.12
C TRP A 84 -4.89 7.52 14.91
N SER A 85 -3.88 6.94 15.57
CA SER A 85 -2.48 7.32 15.36
C SER A 85 -2.02 6.97 13.96
N LEU A 86 -2.39 5.79 13.44
CA LEU A 86 -2.11 5.41 12.05
C LEU A 86 -2.82 6.34 11.06
N LEU A 87 -4.12 6.65 11.28
CA LEU A 87 -4.85 7.62 10.45
C LEU A 87 -4.18 8.99 10.43
N LEU A 88 -3.71 9.48 11.59
CA LEU A 88 -2.99 10.74 11.67
C LEU A 88 -1.68 10.70 10.88
N VAL A 89 -0.91 9.60 10.97
CA VAL A 89 0.31 9.40 10.17
C VAL A 89 0.00 9.45 8.68
N PHE A 90 -1.12 8.85 8.25
CA PHE A 90 -1.59 8.97 6.86
C PHE A 90 -1.88 10.42 6.45
N MET A 91 -2.60 11.17 7.28
CA MET A 91 -2.92 12.59 6.98
C MET A 91 -1.63 13.42 6.85
N VAL A 92 -0.70 13.26 7.79
CA VAL A 92 0.59 13.97 7.75
C VAL A 92 1.41 13.58 6.51
N MET A 93 1.49 12.29 6.18
CA MET A 93 2.18 11.83 4.97
C MET A 93 1.61 12.47 3.69
N PHE A 94 0.28 12.60 3.57
CA PHE A 94 -0.32 13.28 2.42
C PHE A 94 -0.02 14.79 2.39
N ILE A 95 0.01 15.46 3.54
CA ILE A 95 0.42 16.87 3.64
C ILE A 95 1.88 17.03 3.21
N ASP A 96 2.78 16.19 3.74
CA ASP A 96 4.20 16.22 3.40
C ASP A 96 4.41 16.02 1.90
N VAL A 97 3.69 15.08 1.29
CA VAL A 97 3.79 14.83 -0.15
C VAL A 97 3.25 16.01 -0.95
N HIS A 98 2.13 16.59 -0.53
CA HIS A 98 1.62 17.79 -1.18
C HIS A 98 2.65 18.93 -1.12
N LEU A 99 3.28 19.15 0.02
CA LEU A 99 4.36 20.14 0.16
C LEU A 99 5.58 19.80 -0.70
N LEU A 100 6.00 18.53 -0.74
CA LEU A 100 7.08 18.06 -1.61
C LEU A 100 6.78 18.33 -3.08
N THR A 101 5.54 18.09 -3.51
CA THR A 101 5.12 18.35 -4.90
C THR A 101 5.19 19.82 -5.28
N GLN A 102 5.19 20.76 -4.32
CA GLN A 102 5.32 22.19 -4.58
C GLN A 102 6.79 22.67 -4.61
N LEU A 103 7.76 21.81 -4.27
CA LEU A 103 9.17 22.21 -4.23
C LEU A 103 9.73 22.42 -5.64
N PRO A 104 10.27 23.60 -5.98
CA PRO A 104 10.80 23.90 -7.30
C PRO A 104 11.91 22.94 -7.75
N ALA A 105 12.75 22.50 -6.80
CA ALA A 105 13.81 21.54 -7.06
C ALA A 105 13.26 20.20 -7.56
N LEU A 106 12.13 19.75 -7.01
CA LEU A 106 11.49 18.51 -7.41
C LEU A 106 10.90 18.63 -8.81
N HIS A 107 10.26 19.76 -9.13
CA HIS A 107 9.79 20.06 -10.48
C HIS A 107 10.94 20.10 -11.49
N GLN A 108 12.08 20.68 -11.15
CA GLN A 108 13.23 20.75 -12.06
C GLN A 108 13.77 19.35 -12.38
N VAL A 109 13.89 18.49 -11.36
CA VAL A 109 14.36 17.11 -11.52
C VAL A 109 13.34 16.23 -12.26
N LEU A 110 12.04 16.42 -12.03
CA LEU A 110 10.98 15.57 -12.59
C LEU A 110 10.40 16.09 -13.91
N SER A 111 10.73 17.31 -14.33
CA SER A 111 10.26 17.91 -15.59
C SER A 111 10.55 17.05 -16.83
N GLY A 112 11.67 16.32 -16.82
CA GLY A 112 12.07 15.40 -17.90
C GLY A 112 11.45 14.00 -17.81
N VAL A 113 10.69 13.68 -16.75
CA VAL A 113 10.15 12.32 -16.58
C VAL A 113 9.16 11.95 -17.68
N GLY A 114 8.41 12.95 -18.19
CA GLY A 114 7.49 12.77 -19.30
C GLY A 114 8.14 12.35 -20.62
N THR A 115 9.44 12.61 -20.80
CA THR A 115 10.18 12.27 -22.02
C THR A 115 11.02 10.99 -21.88
N LEU A 116 11.01 10.37 -20.69
CA LEU A 116 11.74 9.12 -20.46
C LEU A 116 11.16 7.99 -21.31
N SER A 117 12.05 7.08 -21.73
CA SER A 117 11.62 5.79 -22.27
C SER A 117 10.83 5.01 -21.20
N GLY A 118 10.01 4.03 -21.62
CA GLY A 118 9.27 3.21 -20.67
C GLY A 118 10.15 2.51 -19.62
N GLY A 119 11.40 2.16 -19.97
CA GLY A 119 12.37 1.63 -19.00
C GLY A 119 12.88 2.69 -18.02
N GLY A 120 13.10 3.92 -18.48
CA GLY A 120 13.44 5.04 -17.61
C GLY A 120 12.31 5.36 -16.63
N LEU A 121 11.06 5.43 -17.12
CA LEU A 121 9.90 5.64 -16.27
C LEU A 121 9.72 4.51 -15.24
N TRP A 122 9.96 3.25 -15.63
CA TRP A 122 9.90 2.09 -14.74
C TRP A 122 10.87 2.22 -13.56
N LEU A 123 12.14 2.51 -13.84
CA LEU A 123 13.17 2.63 -12.80
C LEU A 123 12.95 3.86 -11.92
N THR A 124 12.60 5.01 -12.52
CA THR A 124 12.30 6.25 -11.78
C THR A 124 11.10 6.07 -10.85
N ALA A 125 10.03 5.43 -11.31
CA ALA A 125 8.84 5.19 -10.50
C ALA A 125 9.10 4.20 -9.36
N ILE A 126 9.90 3.15 -9.59
CA ILE A 126 10.35 2.25 -8.52
C ILE A 126 11.19 3.02 -7.49
N GLY A 127 12.17 3.81 -7.95
CA GLY A 127 13.07 4.56 -7.06
C GLY A 127 12.33 5.58 -6.20
N LEU A 128 11.42 6.35 -6.79
CA LEU A 128 10.58 7.29 -6.04
C LEU A 128 9.69 6.56 -5.03
N SER A 129 9.05 5.46 -5.45
CA SER A 129 8.20 4.66 -4.59
C SER A 129 8.95 4.14 -3.36
N GLN A 130 10.22 3.75 -3.49
CA GLN A 130 11.06 3.32 -2.37
C GLN A 130 11.32 4.40 -1.33
N VAL A 131 11.43 5.67 -1.74
CA VAL A 131 11.82 6.79 -0.88
C VAL A 131 10.60 7.49 -0.30
N ILE A 132 9.56 7.71 -1.11
CA ILE A 132 8.38 8.52 -0.76
C ILE A 132 7.19 7.63 -0.34
N SER A 133 7.20 6.34 -0.71
CA SER A 133 6.06 5.39 -0.68
C SER A 133 5.31 5.31 -2.02
N ASN A 134 4.63 4.19 -2.23
CA ASN A 134 3.91 3.85 -3.45
C ASN A 134 2.78 4.85 -3.80
N VAL A 135 1.86 5.12 -2.87
CA VAL A 135 0.70 6.00 -3.10
C VAL A 135 1.14 7.42 -3.42
N PRO A 136 1.99 8.07 -2.61
CA PRO A 136 2.32 9.46 -2.87
C PRO A 136 3.25 9.64 -4.08
N SER A 137 4.12 8.67 -4.39
CA SER A 137 4.88 8.67 -5.65
C SER A 137 3.98 8.59 -6.87
N THR A 138 2.87 7.85 -6.79
CA THR A 138 1.88 7.78 -7.86
C THR A 138 1.24 9.15 -8.08
N ILE A 139 0.77 9.80 -7.01
CA ILE A 139 0.16 11.14 -7.08
C ILE A 139 1.14 12.14 -7.67
N LEU A 140 2.38 12.14 -7.21
CA LEU A 140 3.43 13.01 -7.71
C LEU A 140 3.68 12.81 -9.21
N LEU A 141 3.92 11.57 -9.65
CA LEU A 141 4.23 11.26 -11.05
C LEU A 141 3.07 11.55 -12.00
N LEU A 142 1.81 11.40 -11.55
CA LEU A 142 0.62 11.73 -12.35
C LEU A 142 0.51 13.22 -12.71
N ASN A 143 1.28 14.11 -12.09
CA ASN A 143 1.39 15.51 -12.52
C ASN A 143 2.25 15.68 -13.78
N TYR A 144 3.09 14.70 -14.13
CA TYR A 144 4.06 14.79 -15.23
C TYR A 144 3.83 13.75 -16.33
N VAL A 145 3.26 12.58 -16.00
CA VAL A 145 2.98 11.50 -16.94
C VAL A 145 1.52 11.06 -16.87
N PRO A 146 0.92 10.65 -18.00
CA PRO A 146 -0.44 10.16 -18.01
C PRO A 146 -0.56 8.85 -17.20
N PRO A 147 -1.74 8.57 -16.61
CA PRO A 147 -1.98 7.31 -15.94
C PRO A 147 -1.80 6.15 -16.92
N SER A 148 -0.89 5.23 -16.58
CA SER A 148 -0.56 4.09 -17.42
C SER A 148 -0.39 2.82 -16.59
N ILE A 149 -0.58 1.67 -17.24
CA ILE A 149 -0.34 0.36 -16.63
C ILE A 149 1.11 0.26 -16.16
N LEU A 150 2.06 0.78 -16.95
CA LEU A 150 3.49 0.79 -16.60
C LEU A 150 3.73 1.50 -15.27
N LEU A 151 3.23 2.73 -15.14
CA LEU A 151 3.39 3.53 -13.93
C LEU A 151 2.82 2.79 -12.71
N ALA A 152 1.60 2.26 -12.85
CA ALA A 152 0.93 1.58 -11.76
C ALA A 152 1.59 0.22 -11.39
N TRP A 153 2.25 -0.48 -12.32
CA TRP A 153 3.09 -1.65 -11.99
C TRP A 153 4.37 -1.21 -11.28
N ALA A 154 5.07 -0.21 -11.82
CA ALA A 154 6.36 0.25 -11.31
C ALA A 154 6.29 0.77 -9.88
N VAL A 155 5.32 1.63 -9.56
CA VAL A 155 5.15 2.16 -8.20
C VAL A 155 4.78 1.07 -7.19
N ASN A 156 4.02 0.04 -7.59
CA ASN A 156 3.70 -1.09 -6.72
C ASN A 156 4.91 -2.01 -6.51
N VAL A 157 5.71 -2.27 -7.54
CA VAL A 157 6.99 -2.99 -7.41
C VAL A 157 7.93 -2.25 -6.45
N GLY A 158 7.98 -0.92 -6.56
CA GLY A 158 8.71 -0.07 -5.62
C GLY A 158 8.20 -0.12 -4.18
N GLY A 159 7.08 -0.78 -3.89
CA GLY A 159 6.63 -1.02 -2.52
C GLY A 159 7.39 -2.12 -1.77
N PHE A 160 8.07 -3.04 -2.46
CA PHE A 160 8.65 -4.24 -1.83
C PHE A 160 9.95 -4.02 -1.07
N GLY A 161 10.69 -2.95 -1.34
CA GLY A 161 12.09 -2.83 -0.90
C GLY A 161 12.25 -2.20 0.48
N LEU A 162 12.40 -0.88 0.54
CA LEU A 162 12.64 -0.16 1.78
C LEU A 162 11.38 -0.03 2.63
N LEU A 163 11.58 0.19 3.93
CA LEU A 163 10.50 0.43 4.90
C LEU A 163 9.61 1.62 4.54
N PRO A 164 10.15 2.81 4.18
CA PRO A 164 9.31 3.90 3.67
C PRO A 164 8.65 3.57 2.32
N GLY A 165 9.09 2.54 1.61
CA GLY A 165 8.59 2.19 0.29
C GLY A 165 7.12 1.78 0.25
N SER A 166 6.59 1.29 1.36
CA SER A 166 5.16 1.00 1.49
C SER A 166 4.71 1.07 2.95
N LEU A 167 3.48 1.52 3.15
CA LEU A 167 2.82 1.51 4.44
C LEU A 167 2.67 0.09 5.01
N ALA A 168 2.50 -0.91 4.14
CA ALA A 168 2.47 -2.31 4.55
C ALA A 168 3.76 -2.73 5.28
N ASN A 169 4.91 -2.19 4.87
CA ASN A 169 6.21 -2.50 5.48
C ASN A 169 6.30 -1.90 6.90
N ILE A 170 5.78 -0.68 7.09
CA ILE A 170 5.72 -0.01 8.40
C ILE A 170 4.77 -0.75 9.34
N ILE A 171 3.61 -1.17 8.85
CA ILE A 171 2.63 -1.95 9.63
C ILE A 171 3.26 -3.28 10.07
N ALA A 172 3.92 -4.00 9.15
CA ALA A 172 4.59 -5.26 9.48
C ALA A 172 5.65 -5.10 10.58
N LEU A 173 6.46 -4.03 10.54
CA LEU A 173 7.40 -3.73 11.62
C LEU A 173 6.73 -3.45 12.95
N ARG A 174 5.67 -2.63 12.95
CA ARG A 174 4.91 -2.32 14.17
C ARG A 174 4.34 -3.59 14.80
N MET A 175 3.77 -4.48 13.99
CA MET A 175 3.19 -5.74 14.47
C MET A 175 4.25 -6.67 15.07
N ALA A 176 5.46 -6.68 14.51
CA ALA A 176 6.46 -7.66 14.88
C ALA A 176 7.26 -7.32 16.15
N SER A 177 7.18 -6.08 16.64
CA SER A 177 7.64 -5.62 17.97
C SER A 177 9.07 -6.04 18.39
N ASP A 178 9.95 -6.38 17.43
CA ASP A 178 11.36 -6.74 17.66
C ASP A 178 12.27 -5.90 16.74
N ARG A 179 13.27 -5.25 17.36
CA ARG A 179 14.23 -4.37 16.68
C ARG A 179 15.15 -5.13 15.70
N ARG A 180 15.32 -6.44 15.85
CA ARG A 180 16.10 -7.28 14.92
C ARG A 180 15.40 -7.51 13.58
N ILE A 181 14.10 -7.23 13.51
CA ILE A 181 13.31 -7.44 12.30
C ILE A 181 13.65 -6.43 11.22
N TRP A 182 14.18 -5.26 11.57
CA TRP A 182 14.69 -4.28 10.59
C TRP A 182 15.66 -4.91 9.57
N TRP A 183 16.66 -5.65 10.05
CA TRP A 183 17.64 -6.31 9.19
C TRP A 183 17.07 -7.51 8.44
N ARG A 184 16.28 -8.35 9.13
CA ARG A 184 15.65 -9.52 8.51
C ARG A 184 14.68 -9.13 7.41
N PHE A 185 13.94 -8.04 7.60
CA PHE A 185 13.05 -7.49 6.60
C PHE A 185 13.83 -7.17 5.31
N HIS A 186 14.89 -6.36 5.41
CA HIS A 186 15.69 -5.97 4.24
C HIS A 186 16.39 -7.13 3.54
N LEU A 187 16.72 -8.19 4.27
CA LEU A 187 17.27 -9.41 3.70
C LEU A 187 16.32 -10.09 2.71
N TYR A 188 15.01 -10.05 2.94
CA TYR A 188 14.01 -10.59 2.02
C TYR A 188 13.49 -9.54 1.04
N SER A 189 13.33 -8.30 1.50
CA SER A 189 12.64 -7.23 0.78
C SER A 189 13.48 -6.69 -0.39
N ILE A 190 14.80 -6.58 -0.26
CA ILE A 190 15.68 -6.11 -1.35
C ILE A 190 15.77 -7.15 -2.48
N PRO A 191 16.05 -8.45 -2.22
CA PRO A 191 15.98 -9.45 -3.28
C PRO A 191 14.61 -9.52 -3.94
N MET A 192 13.53 -9.40 -3.16
CA MET A 192 12.17 -9.36 -3.70
C MET A 192 11.94 -8.14 -4.59
N LEU A 193 12.44 -6.95 -4.22
CA LEU A 193 12.39 -5.76 -5.06
C LEU A 193 13.11 -5.99 -6.40
N LEU A 194 14.33 -6.53 -6.37
CA LEU A 194 15.10 -6.78 -7.58
C LEU A 194 14.41 -7.80 -8.49
N TRP A 195 13.91 -8.89 -7.89
CA TRP A 195 13.12 -9.90 -8.59
C TRP A 195 11.86 -9.31 -9.21
N ALA A 196 11.09 -8.52 -8.45
CA ALA A 196 9.87 -7.87 -8.91
C ALA A 196 10.14 -6.81 -9.99
N ALA A 197 11.24 -6.07 -9.88
CA ALA A 197 11.66 -5.08 -10.88
C ALA A 197 12.01 -5.74 -12.21
N LEU A 198 12.70 -6.88 -12.16
CA LEU A 198 13.14 -7.59 -13.37
C LEU A 198 11.99 -8.40 -13.99
N SER A 199 11.37 -9.29 -13.22
CA SER A 199 10.25 -10.13 -13.68
C SER A 199 9.03 -9.29 -14.04
N GLY A 200 8.74 -8.23 -13.28
CA GLY A 200 7.63 -7.32 -13.56
C GLY A 200 7.80 -6.56 -14.87
N TYR A 201 9.01 -6.09 -15.18
CA TYR A 201 9.29 -5.43 -16.46
C TYR A 201 9.20 -6.39 -17.65
N LEU A 202 9.74 -7.61 -17.49
CA LEU A 202 9.63 -8.66 -18.51
C LEU A 202 8.17 -9.04 -18.77
N LEU A 203 7.39 -9.27 -17.71
CA LEU A 203 5.96 -9.54 -17.83
C LEU A 203 5.22 -8.38 -18.48
N PHE A 204 5.55 -7.13 -18.14
CA PHE A 204 4.95 -5.96 -18.75
C PHE A 204 5.19 -5.96 -20.27
N LYS A 205 6.44 -6.21 -20.70
CA LYS A 205 6.82 -6.31 -22.12
C LYS A 205 6.15 -7.46 -22.87
N LEU A 206 5.82 -8.55 -22.19
CA LEU A 206 5.08 -9.69 -22.79
C LEU A 206 3.58 -9.44 -22.87
N SER A 207 3.05 -8.54 -22.04
CA SER A 207 1.61 -8.23 -21.94
C SER A 207 1.19 -6.94 -22.65
N ALA A 208 2.15 -6.16 -23.15
CA ALA A 208 1.96 -4.89 -23.84
C ALA A 208 2.18 -5.05 -25.35
#